data_AF-A0A0N8U075-F1
#
_entry.id   AF-A0A0N8U075-F1
#
_cell.length_a   1.000
_cell.length_b   1.000
_cell.length_c   1.000
_cell.angle_alpha   90.00
_cell.angle_beta   90.00
_cell.angle_gamma   90.00
#
_symmetry.space_group_name_H-M   'P 1'
#
loop_
_entity.id
_entity.type
_entity.pdbx_description
1 polymer ?
#
loop_
_entity_poly.entity_id
_entity_poly.type
_entity_poly.pdbx_seq_one_letter_code
_entity_poly.pdbx_strand_id
1 'polypeptide(L)'
;MDKLDALDEFARFGDNRFEAISVITSTPDTQGGVHTLTQDVFCQVLQRVIDGEIDIDELELWANVVESRQDIDESAVEGAIYALSNNEQMGELSTSTLKKLLAVTLG
;
A
#
# COMPACT_ATOMS: atom_id res chain seq x y z
N MET A 1 -10.11 -16.34 -1.99
CA MET A 1 -8.76 -16.66 -1.50
C MET A 1 -8.73 -16.79 0.02
N ASP A 2 -7.59 -17.16 0.65
CA ASP A 2 -7.43 -17.00 2.10
C ASP A 2 -7.06 -15.55 2.49
N LYS A 3 -7.00 -15.25 3.79
CA LYS A 3 -6.76 -13.89 4.28
C LYS A 3 -5.35 -13.37 3.93
N LEU A 4 -4.31 -14.20 4.06
CA LEU A 4 -2.95 -13.76 3.78
C LEU A 4 -2.75 -13.54 2.29
N ASP A 5 -3.34 -14.41 1.46
CA ASP A 5 -3.41 -14.21 0.01
C ASP A 5 -4.15 -12.92 -0.34
N ALA A 6 -5.25 -12.61 0.36
CA ALA A 6 -6.00 -11.38 0.14
C ALA A 6 -5.17 -10.14 0.48
N LEU A 7 -4.46 -10.15 1.61
CA LEU A 7 -3.59 -9.05 2.02
C LEU A 7 -2.44 -8.85 1.01
N ASP A 8 -1.84 -9.93 0.51
CA ASP A 8 -0.80 -9.88 -0.52
C ASP A 8 -1.33 -9.30 -1.85
N GLU A 9 -2.50 -9.77 -2.30
CA GLU A 9 -3.16 -9.30 -3.51
C GLU A 9 -3.53 -7.81 -3.40
N PHE A 10 -4.00 -7.38 -2.23
CA PHE A 10 -4.28 -5.98 -1.95
C PHE A 10 -2.99 -5.14 -1.93
N ALA A 11 -1.95 -5.60 -1.22
CA ALA A 11 -0.67 -4.91 -1.09
C ALA A 11 0.00 -4.65 -2.45
N ARG A 12 -0.17 -5.55 -3.42
CA ARG A 12 0.45 -5.45 -4.75
C ARG A 12 -0.41 -4.78 -5.81
N PHE A 13 -1.64 -4.32 -5.49
CA PHE A 13 -2.64 -3.94 -6.49
C PHE A 13 -2.86 -5.05 -7.53
N GLY A 14 -3.08 -6.27 -7.04
CA GLY A 14 -3.29 -7.45 -7.87
C GLY A 14 -4.59 -7.42 -8.70
N ASP A 15 -4.68 -8.34 -9.64
CA ASP A 15 -5.82 -8.45 -10.55
C ASP A 15 -7.12 -8.82 -9.83
N ASN A 16 -7.01 -9.60 -8.75
CA ASN A 16 -8.14 -10.05 -7.93
C ASN A 16 -8.40 -9.14 -6.72
N ARG A 17 -7.92 -7.88 -6.75
CA ARG A 17 -8.04 -6.93 -5.63
C ARG A 17 -9.47 -6.74 -5.12
N PHE A 18 -10.49 -6.83 -5.97
CA PHE A 18 -11.89 -6.71 -5.53
C PHE A 18 -12.34 -7.91 -4.68
N GLU A 19 -11.92 -9.13 -5.02
CA GLU A 19 -12.14 -10.31 -4.18
C GLU A 19 -11.36 -10.16 -2.86
N ALA A 20 -10.11 -9.71 -2.95
CA ALA A 20 -9.26 -9.47 -1.78
C ALA A 20 -9.88 -8.48 -0.79
N ILE A 21 -10.40 -7.34 -1.29
CA ILE A 21 -11.10 -6.35 -0.46
C ILE A 21 -12.30 -6.97 0.25
N SER A 22 -13.07 -7.84 -0.43
CA SER A 22 -14.21 -8.53 0.20
C SER A 22 -13.76 -9.42 1.35
N VAL A 23 -12.64 -10.12 1.22
CA VAL A 23 -12.08 -10.98 2.28
C VAL A 23 -11.55 -10.14 3.45
N ILE A 24 -10.78 -9.10 3.14
CA ILE A 24 -10.14 -8.17 4.09
C ILE A 24 -11.16 -7.42 4.96
N THR A 25 -12.30 -7.04 4.37
CA THR A 25 -13.38 -6.31 5.08
C THR A 25 -14.30 -7.23 5.88
N SER A 26 -14.40 -8.51 5.50
CA SER A 26 -15.23 -9.51 6.18
C SER A 26 -14.47 -10.26 7.29
N THR A 27 -13.16 -10.07 7.40
CA THR A 27 -12.30 -10.75 8.37
C THR A 27 -11.65 -9.75 9.30
N PRO A 28 -11.82 -9.86 10.63
CA PRO A 28 -11.13 -9.01 11.59
C PRO A 28 -9.62 -9.06 11.38
N ASP A 29 -8.95 -7.91 11.51
CA ASP A 29 -7.49 -7.79 11.48
C ASP A 29 -6.81 -8.68 12.54
N THR A 30 -7.40 -8.76 13.75
CA THR A 30 -6.98 -9.66 14.83
C THR A 30 -7.06 -11.17 14.55
N GLN A 31 -7.68 -11.58 13.44
CA GLN A 31 -7.87 -12.99 13.10
C GLN A 31 -7.02 -13.40 11.89
N GLY A 32 -6.07 -14.32 12.06
CA GLY A 32 -5.23 -14.83 10.97
C GLY A 32 -3.75 -14.53 11.20
N GLY A 33 -2.97 -14.52 10.12
CA GLY A 33 -1.56 -14.13 10.14
C GLY A 33 -1.36 -12.65 9.81
N VAL A 34 -0.12 -12.19 9.99
CA VAL A 34 0.34 -10.85 9.60
C VAL A 34 1.01 -10.96 8.22
N HIS A 35 0.64 -10.08 7.30
CA HIS A 35 1.27 -9.95 6.00
C HIS A 35 2.40 -8.90 6.05
N THR A 36 3.61 -9.24 5.62
CA THR A 36 4.72 -8.27 5.57
C THR A 36 4.70 -7.50 4.25
N LEU A 37 4.47 -6.19 4.32
CA LEU A 37 4.65 -5.30 3.18
C LEU A 37 6.14 -5.06 2.96
N THR A 38 6.70 -5.77 1.99
CA THR A 38 8.11 -5.62 1.65
C THR A 38 8.37 -4.30 0.91
N GLN A 39 9.59 -3.79 1.05
CA GLN A 39 10.08 -2.64 0.30
C GLN A 39 9.96 -2.83 -1.22
N ASP A 40 10.20 -4.05 -1.73
CA ASP A 40 10.07 -4.37 -3.15
C ASP A 40 8.63 -4.18 -3.66
N VAL A 41 7.65 -4.74 -2.93
CA VAL A 41 6.23 -4.57 -3.26
C VAL A 41 5.84 -3.09 -3.22
N PHE A 42 6.26 -2.36 -2.19
CA PHE A 42 6.02 -0.92 -2.09
C PHE A 42 6.61 -0.14 -3.28
N CYS A 43 7.85 -0.42 -3.66
CA CYS A 43 8.49 0.22 -4.81
C CYS A 43 7.79 -0.11 -6.13
N GLN A 44 7.30 -1.35 -6.29
CA GLN A 44 6.51 -1.75 -7.47
C GLN A 44 5.20 -0.95 -7.56
N VAL A 45 4.48 -0.78 -6.44
CA VAL A 45 3.25 0.03 -6.40
C VAL A 45 3.55 1.48 -6.78
N LEU A 46 4.60 2.09 -6.21
CA LEU A 46 5.00 3.45 -6.58
C LEU A 46 5.34 3.57 -8.07
N GLN A 47 6.04 2.59 -8.63
CA GLN A 47 6.40 2.60 -10.04
C GLN A 47 5.16 2.54 -10.94
N ARG A 48 4.17 1.70 -10.60
CA ARG A 48 2.90 1.61 -11.33
C ARG A 48 2.08 2.91 -11.30
N VAL A 49 2.12 3.64 -10.18
CA VAL A 49 1.51 4.98 -10.09
C VAL A 49 2.27 5.99 -10.96
N ILE A 50 3.61 5.93 -10.95
CA ILE A 50 4.44 6.79 -11.79
C ILE A 50 4.20 6.54 -13.28
N ASP A 51 3.94 5.28 -13.66
CA ASP A 51 3.64 4.85 -15.02
C ASP A 51 2.17 5.12 -15.42
N GLY A 52 1.34 5.58 -14.47
CA GLY A 52 -0.06 5.96 -14.69
C GLY A 52 -1.04 4.78 -14.74
N GLU A 53 -0.63 3.60 -14.27
CA GLU A 53 -1.51 2.42 -14.15
C GLU A 53 -2.47 2.52 -12.96
N ILE A 54 -2.03 3.23 -11.92
CA ILE A 54 -2.76 3.49 -10.68
C ILE A 54 -2.78 5.00 -10.51
N ASP A 55 -3.95 5.57 -10.22
CA ASP A 55 -4.02 7.01 -9.96
C ASP A 55 -3.55 7.36 -8.54
N ILE A 56 -3.33 8.66 -8.30
CA ILE A 56 -2.80 9.12 -7.01
C ILE A 56 -3.85 8.91 -5.90
N ASP A 57 -5.13 9.10 -6.19
CA ASP A 57 -6.20 8.93 -5.20
C ASP A 57 -6.30 7.45 -4.74
N GLU A 58 -6.11 6.51 -5.67
CA GLU A 58 -6.01 5.08 -5.39
C GLU A 58 -4.80 4.75 -4.51
N LEU A 59 -3.63 5.35 -4.78
CA LEU A 59 -2.44 5.19 -3.94
C LEU A 59 -2.67 5.71 -2.52
N GLU A 60 -3.30 6.87 -2.38
CA GLU A 60 -3.62 7.46 -1.08
C GLU A 60 -4.56 6.58 -0.28
N LEU A 61 -5.63 6.10 -0.90
CA LEU A 61 -6.56 5.17 -0.26
C LEU A 61 -5.85 3.88 0.16
N TRP A 62 -5.00 3.34 -0.70
CA TRP A 62 -4.21 2.15 -0.40
C TRP A 62 -3.30 2.36 0.81
N ALA A 63 -2.57 3.48 0.87
CA ALA A 63 -1.70 3.80 2.00
C ALA A 63 -2.48 3.96 3.31
N ASN A 64 -3.66 4.58 3.27
CA ASN A 64 -4.55 4.69 4.44
C ASN A 64 -5.03 3.33 4.94
N VAL A 65 -5.36 2.41 4.04
CA VAL A 65 -5.77 1.05 4.42
C VAL A 65 -4.59 0.25 4.97
N VAL A 66 -3.39 0.39 4.40
CA VAL A 66 -2.19 -0.26 4.93
C VAL A 66 -1.89 0.24 6.35
N GLU A 67 -1.85 1.55 6.56
CA GLU A 67 -1.50 2.18 7.84
C GLU A 67 -2.49 1.88 8.97
N SER A 68 -3.79 1.80 8.65
CA SER A 68 -4.84 1.58 9.65
C SER A 68 -4.97 0.12 10.12
N ARG A 69 -4.31 -0.83 9.45
CA ARG A 69 -4.50 -2.26 9.69
C ARG A 69 -3.40 -2.86 10.57
N GLN A 70 -3.80 -3.62 11.57
CA GLN A 70 -2.86 -4.28 12.50
C GLN A 70 -2.28 -5.61 11.97
N ASP A 71 -2.80 -6.10 10.85
CA ASP A 71 -2.40 -7.36 10.23
C ASP A 71 -1.54 -7.19 8.97
N ILE A 72 -1.06 -5.97 8.73
CA ILE A 72 0.00 -5.67 7.79
C ILE A 72 1.19 -5.16 8.60
N ASP A 73 2.38 -5.71 8.33
CA ASP A 73 3.64 -5.22 8.88
C ASP A 73 4.36 -4.40 7.80
N GLU A 74 4.28 -3.08 7.95
CA GLU A 74 4.87 -2.08 7.09
C GLU A 74 6.20 -1.52 7.61
N SER A 75 6.81 -2.14 8.64
CA SER A 75 8.02 -1.62 9.29
C SER A 75 9.16 -1.27 8.33
N ALA A 76 9.26 -1.95 7.18
CA ALA A 76 10.26 -1.68 6.15
C ALA A 76 10.06 -0.33 5.42
N VAL A 77 8.83 0.20 5.41
CA VAL A 77 8.41 1.38 4.65
C VAL A 77 7.48 2.31 5.46
N GLU A 78 7.42 2.16 6.78
CA GLU A 78 6.50 2.86 7.69
C GLU A 78 6.46 4.37 7.45
N GLY A 79 7.63 5.02 7.41
CA GLY A 79 7.70 6.48 7.18
C GLY A 79 7.18 6.92 5.80
N ALA A 80 7.30 6.05 4.79
CA ALA A 80 6.78 6.31 3.45
C ALA A 80 5.26 6.10 3.40
N ILE A 81 4.75 5.05 4.02
CA ILE A 81 3.31 4.79 4.17
C ILE A 81 2.65 5.94 4.92
N TYR A 82 3.22 6.37 6.05
CA TYR A 82 2.72 7.51 6.82
C TYR A 82 2.64 8.80 5.98
N ALA A 83 3.68 9.07 5.17
CA ALA A 83 3.71 10.25 4.32
C ALA A 83 2.63 10.21 3.21
N LEU A 84 2.33 9.03 2.67
CA LEU A 84 1.30 8.84 1.64
C LEU A 84 -0.11 8.92 2.23
N SER A 85 -0.35 8.30 3.39
CA SER A 85 -1.66 8.32 4.06
C SER A 85 -2.03 9.72 4.58
N ASN A 86 -1.03 10.54 4.93
CA ASN A 86 -1.21 11.90 5.45
C ASN A 86 -0.83 13.00 4.43
N ASN A 87 -0.95 12.73 3.13
CA ASN A 87 -0.48 13.64 2.08
C ASN A 87 -1.06 15.07 2.17
N GLU A 88 -2.32 15.24 2.59
CA GLU A 88 -2.97 16.55 2.65
C GLU A 88 -2.22 17.50 3.59
N GLN A 89 -1.54 16.93 4.59
CA GLN A 89 -0.72 17.66 5.56
C GLN A 89 0.74 17.78 5.12
N MET A 90 1.22 16.87 4.26
CA MET A 90 2.61 16.79 3.79
C MET A 90 2.84 17.53 2.46
N GLY A 91 1.77 17.99 1.83
CA GLY A 91 1.77 18.61 0.50
C GLY A 91 1.25 17.64 -0.55
N GLU A 92 0.46 18.17 -1.49
CA GLU A 92 -0.20 17.40 -2.56
C GLU A 92 0.75 16.42 -3.26
N LEU A 93 0.33 15.16 -3.38
CA LEU A 93 1.10 14.15 -4.10
C LEU A 93 1.14 14.51 -5.58
N SER A 94 2.31 14.34 -6.18
CA SER A 94 2.52 14.48 -7.61
C SER A 94 3.47 13.39 -8.08
N THR A 95 3.46 13.09 -9.37
CA THR A 95 4.44 12.16 -9.95
C THR A 95 5.88 12.55 -9.60
N SER A 96 6.17 13.84 -9.43
CA SER A 96 7.50 14.33 -9.05
C SER A 96 7.85 14.00 -7.60
N THR A 97 6.91 14.07 -6.67
CA THR A 97 7.15 13.71 -5.26
C THR A 97 7.30 12.19 -5.12
N LEU A 98 6.46 11.42 -5.82
CA LEU A 98 6.56 9.96 -5.84
C LEU A 98 7.89 9.45 -6.40
N LYS A 99 8.42 10.06 -7.47
CA LYS A 99 9.76 9.73 -7.99
C LYS A 99 10.88 9.95 -6.97
N LYS A 100 10.78 11.02 -6.17
CA LYS A 100 11.75 11.28 -5.09
C LYS A 100 11.62 10.25 -3.98
N LEU A 101 10.39 9.91 -3.59
CA LEU A 101 10.14 8.88 -2.58
C LEU A 101 10.72 7.54 -3.02
N LEU A 102 10.43 7.09 -4.24
CA LEU A 102 10.98 5.86 -4.82
C LEU A 102 12.52 5.85 -4.82
N ALA A 103 13.16 6.96 -5.19
CA ALA A 103 14.62 7.07 -5.19
C ALA A 103 15.23 6.97 -3.79
N VAL A 104 14.58 7.54 -2.77
CA VAL A 104 15.03 7.45 -1.37
C VAL A 104 14.80 6.05 -0.81
N THR A 105 13.70 5.40 -1.19
CA THR A 105 13.41 4.03 -0.76
C THR A 105 14.33 3.01 -1.40
N LEU A 106 14.84 3.23 -2.61
CA LEU A 106 15.77 2.31 -3.29
C LEU A 106 17.25 2.46 -2.87
N GLY A 107 17.61 3.59 -2.24
CA GLY A 107 18.99 3.95 -1.88
C GLY A 107 19.45 3.38 -0.54
#